data_AF-A0A8J3PCC2-F1
#
_entry.id   AF-A0A8J3PCC2-F1
#
_cell.length_a   1.000
_cell.length_b   1.000
_cell.length_c   1.000
_cell.angle_alpha   90.00
_cell.angle_beta   90.00
_cell.angle_gamma   90.00
#
_symmetry.space_group_name_H-M   'P 1'
#
loop_
_entity.id
_entity.type
_entity.pdbx_description
1 polymer ?
#
loop_
_entity_poly.entity_id
_entity_poly.type
_entity_poly.pdbx_seq_one_letter_code
_entity_poly.pdbx_strand_id
1 'polypeptide(L)'
;MVRLTRKRLVAVVVSAALLIAGGGYAVHRAARFDLAATARRLDELTMRITGSAAELRANELLNYHRVEGGTAACMRERGQPWRIHPYVSFYQDFTDADLGYGDGWAGVLDSVTHLGRRVVRNAMGNARLPDESPEKWHLGPGDDVTAWVAAGNSCRERYEHRDYHDADPPAGAYDLVNLPGLLNRIAAHPTVLAAGLPYSSCMAGRGHRVSWDGRDDFLVRNWDLRPEEAPIDGRPARPGWVRAEAELTALYRDDAECRMPAYTAAMRVLSWRLDDWEAEHREQLDRIRADWAGRLAAAARLPTEVTLPPVAPRPSPGA
;
A
#
# COMPACT_ATOMS: atom_id res chain seq x y z
N MET A 1 9.86 -80.18 -31.19
CA MET A 1 8.62 -80.99 -31.26
C MET A 1 8.11 -81.19 -29.84
N VAL A 2 6.78 -81.16 -29.66
CA VAL A 2 6.02 -81.44 -28.41
C VAL A 2 6.04 -80.30 -27.37
N ARG A 3 4.97 -79.78 -26.79
CA ARG A 3 3.50 -79.74 -27.03
C ARG A 3 3.00 -78.56 -26.16
N LEU A 4 2.18 -77.66 -26.73
CA LEU A 4 1.40 -76.68 -25.96
C LEU A 4 0.35 -77.41 -25.10
N THR A 5 0.30 -77.10 -23.81
CA THR A 5 -0.83 -77.44 -22.94
C THR A 5 -1.60 -76.18 -22.53
N ARG A 6 -2.83 -76.12 -23.08
CA ARG A 6 -3.94 -75.26 -22.67
C ARG A 6 -4.42 -75.58 -21.24
N LYS A 7 -5.09 -74.58 -20.63
CA LYS A 7 -6.11 -74.58 -19.54
C LYS A 7 -5.60 -73.77 -18.34
N ARG A 8 -6.27 -72.74 -17.81
CA ARG A 8 -7.70 -72.38 -17.81
C ARG A 8 -7.84 -70.86 -17.58
N LEU A 9 -8.77 -70.25 -18.31
CA LEU A 9 -9.49 -69.04 -17.90
C LEU A 9 -10.21 -69.33 -16.57
N VAL A 10 -10.05 -68.44 -15.60
CA VAL A 10 -11.11 -68.14 -14.63
C VAL A 10 -11.27 -66.63 -14.64
N ALA A 11 -12.39 -66.21 -15.22
CA ALA A 11 -12.92 -64.87 -15.09
C ALA A 11 -13.42 -64.69 -13.65
N VAL A 12 -12.97 -63.63 -12.99
CA VAL A 12 -13.70 -63.05 -11.86
C VAL A 12 -14.07 -61.64 -12.29
N VAL A 13 -15.26 -61.53 -12.87
CA VAL A 13 -16.02 -60.29 -12.94
C VAL A 13 -16.79 -60.21 -11.64
N VAL A 14 -16.39 -59.29 -10.75
CA VAL A 14 -17.29 -58.75 -9.73
C VAL A 14 -17.29 -57.25 -9.90
N SER A 15 -18.50 -56.75 -10.10
CA SER A 15 -18.87 -55.42 -10.50
C SER A 15 -18.50 -54.34 -9.49
N ALA A 16 -18.18 -53.18 -10.07
CA ALA A 16 -18.39 -51.82 -9.59
C ALA A 16 -19.33 -51.64 -8.38
N ALA A 17 -18.87 -50.88 -7.38
CA ALA A 17 -19.39 -49.55 -7.08
C ALA A 17 -18.69 -48.96 -5.84
N LEU A 18 -18.61 -47.62 -5.80
CA LEU A 18 -18.36 -46.76 -4.64
C LEU A 18 -16.95 -46.74 -4.06
N LEU A 19 -16.13 -45.79 -4.54
CA LEU A 19 -15.69 -44.61 -3.78
C LEU A 19 -14.72 -43.80 -4.64
N ILE A 20 -15.27 -43.10 -5.64
CA ILE A 20 -14.61 -41.90 -6.18
C ILE A 20 -15.01 -40.77 -5.24
N ALA A 21 -14.32 -40.69 -4.09
CA ALA A 21 -14.33 -39.56 -3.19
C ALA A 21 -12.87 -39.16 -3.01
N GLY A 22 -12.51 -37.96 -3.46
CA GLY A 22 -11.15 -37.43 -3.35
C GLY A 22 -10.43 -37.30 -4.69
N GLY A 23 -11.03 -36.56 -5.62
CA GLY A 23 -10.40 -36.26 -6.91
C GLY A 23 -11.09 -35.11 -7.61
N GLY A 24 -11.53 -34.11 -6.84
CA GLY A 24 -11.97 -32.82 -7.37
C GLY A 24 -10.81 -32.04 -7.96
N TYR A 25 -10.05 -32.62 -8.88
CA TYR A 25 -9.39 -31.84 -9.90
C TYR A 25 -10.50 -31.38 -10.82
N ALA A 26 -11.13 -30.28 -10.39
CA ALA A 26 -12.04 -29.54 -11.21
C ALA A 26 -11.40 -29.46 -12.60
N VAL A 27 -12.12 -29.96 -13.58
CA VAL A 27 -11.99 -29.54 -14.96
C VAL A 27 -12.27 -28.04 -14.95
N HIS A 28 -11.27 -27.24 -14.56
CA HIS A 28 -11.23 -25.82 -14.86
C HIS A 28 -11.13 -25.78 -16.38
N ARG A 29 -12.31 -25.80 -17.02
CA ARG A 29 -12.50 -25.33 -18.39
C ARG A 29 -11.60 -24.12 -18.53
N ALA A 30 -10.70 -24.17 -19.51
CA ALA A 30 -9.81 -23.08 -19.87
C ALA A 30 -10.65 -21.86 -20.26
N ALA A 31 -11.13 -21.13 -19.25
CA ALA A 31 -11.52 -19.75 -19.41
C ALA A 31 -10.29 -19.07 -20.00
N ARG A 32 -10.47 -18.46 -21.18
CA ARG A 32 -9.41 -17.70 -21.83
C ARG A 32 -8.88 -16.70 -20.79
N PHE A 33 -7.57 -16.74 -20.54
CA PHE A 33 -6.95 -15.81 -19.61
C PHE A 33 -7.33 -14.37 -19.98
N ASP A 34 -7.88 -13.65 -19.01
CA ASP A 34 -8.23 -12.24 -19.11
C ASP A 34 -7.30 -11.45 -18.16
N LEU A 35 -6.38 -10.71 -18.77
CA LEU A 35 -5.41 -9.88 -18.06
C LEU A 35 -6.11 -8.79 -17.24
N ALA A 36 -7.12 -8.13 -17.80
CA ALA A 36 -7.80 -7.01 -17.16
C ALA A 36 -8.68 -7.49 -16.00
N ALA A 37 -9.33 -8.65 -16.14
CA ALA A 37 -10.07 -9.25 -15.03
C ALA A 37 -9.15 -9.69 -13.88
N THR A 38 -8.00 -10.30 -14.20
CA THR A 38 -7.04 -10.74 -13.17
C THR A 38 -6.40 -9.57 -12.45
N ALA A 39 -5.99 -8.52 -13.18
CA ALA A 39 -5.43 -7.31 -12.60
C ALA A 39 -6.42 -6.64 -11.65
N ARG A 40 -7.67 -6.43 -12.09
CA ARG A 40 -8.72 -5.84 -11.26
C ARG A 40 -8.96 -6.63 -9.97
N ARG A 41 -8.97 -7.96 -10.06
CA ARG A 41 -9.15 -8.82 -8.89
C ARG A 41 -7.98 -8.70 -7.91
N LEU A 42 -6.75 -8.60 -8.42
CA LEU A 42 -5.59 -8.33 -7.58
C LEU A 42 -5.68 -6.94 -6.93
N ASP A 43 -6.08 -5.91 -7.68
CA ASP A 43 -6.28 -4.56 -7.15
C ASP A 43 -7.35 -4.56 -6.04
N GLU A 44 -8.48 -5.24 -6.26
CA GLU A 44 -9.54 -5.41 -5.26
C GLU A 44 -9.03 -6.13 -4.00
N LEU A 45 -8.22 -7.18 -4.14
CA LEU A 45 -7.60 -7.85 -3.00
C LEU A 45 -6.61 -6.95 -2.27
N THR A 46 -5.76 -6.23 -3.00
CA THR A 46 -4.81 -5.29 -2.41
C THR A 46 -5.54 -4.18 -1.67
N MET A 47 -6.60 -3.59 -2.24
CA MET A 47 -7.46 -2.62 -1.55
C MET A 47 -8.18 -3.25 -0.34
N ARG A 48 -8.59 -4.52 -0.43
CA ARG A 48 -9.20 -5.22 0.71
C ARG A 48 -8.24 -5.30 1.89
N ILE A 49 -6.95 -5.52 1.64
CA ILE A 49 -5.89 -5.58 2.65
C ILE A 49 -5.49 -4.18 3.13
N THR A 50 -5.17 -3.29 2.20
CA THR A 50 -4.54 -1.98 2.45
C THR A 50 -5.53 -0.85 2.76
N GLY A 51 -6.82 -1.06 2.49
CA GLY A 51 -7.86 -0.06 2.64
C GLY A 51 -8.09 0.75 1.36
N SER A 52 -9.32 1.23 1.22
CA SER A 52 -9.71 2.24 0.24
C SER A 52 -9.23 3.63 0.65
N ALA A 53 -9.33 4.62 -0.25
CA ALA A 53 -8.92 5.99 0.08
C ALA A 53 -9.74 6.56 1.24
N ALA A 54 -11.04 6.26 1.32
CA ALA A 54 -11.88 6.67 2.46
C ALA A 54 -11.41 6.05 3.78
N GLU A 55 -10.99 4.79 3.75
CA GLU A 55 -10.51 4.05 4.93
C GLU A 55 -9.16 4.56 5.43
N LEU A 56 -8.24 4.84 4.50
CA LEU A 56 -6.97 5.44 4.83
C LEU A 56 -7.15 6.85 5.42
N ARG A 57 -8.02 7.68 4.83
CA ARG A 57 -8.37 8.99 5.39
C ARG A 57 -8.96 8.90 6.79
N ALA A 58 -9.88 7.97 7.00
CA ALA A 58 -10.46 7.73 8.33
C ALA A 58 -9.39 7.32 9.34
N ASN A 59 -8.45 6.47 8.93
CA ASN A 59 -7.35 6.05 9.78
C ASN A 59 -6.35 7.18 10.08
N GLU A 60 -6.01 8.01 9.08
CA GLU A 60 -5.23 9.22 9.30
C GLU A 60 -5.90 10.15 10.29
N LEU A 61 -7.22 10.34 10.21
CA LEU A 61 -7.95 11.18 11.15
C LEU A 61 -7.90 10.62 12.57
N LEU A 62 -8.07 9.30 12.74
CA LEU A 62 -7.92 8.64 14.03
C LEU A 62 -6.50 8.81 14.59
N ASN A 63 -5.48 8.61 13.76
CA ASN A 63 -4.08 8.79 14.13
C ASN A 63 -3.77 10.25 14.47
N TYR A 64 -4.29 11.21 13.70
CA TYR A 64 -4.16 12.64 13.99
C TYR A 64 -4.76 12.98 15.36
N HIS A 65 -5.99 12.56 15.67
CA HIS A 65 -6.59 12.81 17.00
C HIS A 65 -5.80 12.16 18.13
N ARG A 66 -5.28 10.95 17.90
CA ARG A 66 -4.45 10.21 18.87
C ARG A 66 -3.11 10.90 19.12
N VAL A 67 -2.39 11.25 18.07
CA VAL A 67 -1.04 11.81 18.14
C VAL A 67 -1.07 13.31 18.48
N GLU A 68 -1.72 14.13 17.66
CA GLU A 68 -1.79 15.57 17.91
C GLU A 68 -2.58 15.88 19.18
N GLY A 69 -3.75 15.26 19.35
CA GLY A 69 -4.55 15.46 20.57
C GLY A 69 -3.88 14.92 21.83
N GLY A 70 -3.26 13.75 21.75
CA GLY A 70 -2.53 13.13 22.87
C GLY A 70 -1.29 13.92 23.26
N THR A 71 -0.49 14.35 22.28
CA THR A 71 0.70 15.19 22.50
C THR A 71 0.29 16.54 23.08
N ALA A 72 -0.73 17.20 22.54
CA ALA A 72 -1.20 18.49 23.03
C ALA A 72 -1.70 18.39 24.49
N ALA A 73 -2.43 17.34 24.83
CA ALA A 73 -2.87 17.09 26.21
C ALA A 73 -1.67 16.90 27.16
N CYS A 74 -0.68 16.11 26.75
CA CYS A 74 0.53 15.86 27.52
C CYS A 74 1.42 17.11 27.70
N MET A 75 1.59 17.91 26.63
CA MET A 75 2.35 19.15 26.69
C MET A 75 1.71 20.15 27.65
N ARG A 76 0.38 20.24 27.59
CA ARG A 76 -0.41 21.06 28.52
C ARG A 76 -0.25 20.62 29.98
N GLU A 77 -0.21 19.31 30.26
CA GLU A 77 0.06 18.81 31.62
C GLU A 77 1.45 19.24 32.14
N ARG A 78 2.42 19.33 31.23
CA ARG A 78 3.78 19.79 31.50
C ARG A 78 3.94 21.31 31.50
N GLY A 79 2.85 22.06 31.29
CA GLY A 79 2.87 23.53 31.22
C GLY A 79 3.61 24.07 29.99
N GLN A 80 3.75 23.26 28.94
CA GLN A 80 4.40 23.64 27.69
C GLN A 80 3.36 23.99 26.61
N PRO A 81 3.63 24.98 25.75
CA PRO A 81 2.73 25.30 24.65
C PRO A 81 2.72 24.17 23.62
N TRP A 82 1.54 23.89 23.04
CA TRP A 82 1.41 23.02 21.88
C TRP A 82 0.25 23.50 21.02
N ARG A 83 0.58 24.21 19.94
CA ARG A 83 -0.42 24.59 18.94
C ARG A 83 -0.72 23.39 18.03
N ILE A 84 -1.93 22.87 18.09
CA ILE A 84 -2.33 21.74 17.24
C ILE A 84 -2.30 22.15 15.76
N HIS A 85 -1.68 21.32 14.93
CA HIS A 85 -1.69 21.51 13.47
C HIS A 85 -3.10 21.26 12.91
N PRO A 86 -3.58 22.01 11.91
CA PRO A 86 -4.80 21.66 11.20
C PRO A 86 -4.68 20.28 10.57
N TYR A 87 -5.75 19.48 10.61
CA TYR A 87 -5.77 18.22 9.89
C TYR A 87 -5.78 18.47 8.38
N VAL A 88 -4.77 17.95 7.70
CA VAL A 88 -4.71 17.87 6.24
C VAL A 88 -4.42 16.42 5.89
N SER A 89 -5.36 15.78 5.21
CA SER A 89 -5.18 14.39 4.80
C SER A 89 -4.20 14.31 3.64
N PHE A 90 -3.21 13.43 3.76
CA PHE A 90 -2.33 13.09 2.65
C PHE A 90 -3.14 12.43 1.51
N TYR A 91 -4.12 11.60 1.87
CA TYR A 91 -4.96 10.86 0.92
C TYR A 91 -6.13 11.64 0.32
N GLN A 92 -6.19 12.98 0.48
CA GLN A 92 -7.36 13.76 0.03
C GLN A 92 -7.65 13.62 -1.48
N ASP A 93 -6.62 13.52 -2.32
CA ASP A 93 -6.76 13.38 -3.77
C ASP A 93 -6.67 11.93 -4.26
N PHE A 94 -6.51 10.97 -3.33
CA PHE A 94 -6.41 9.56 -3.68
C PHE A 94 -7.81 9.02 -3.97
N THR A 95 -7.98 8.35 -5.11
CA THR A 95 -9.33 7.91 -5.51
C THR A 95 -9.64 6.49 -5.06
N ASP A 96 -8.69 5.54 -5.13
CA ASP A 96 -8.93 4.11 -4.85
C ASP A 96 -7.77 3.22 -5.33
N ALA A 97 -7.29 3.41 -6.55
CA ALA A 97 -6.33 2.49 -7.19
C ALA A 97 -4.84 2.71 -6.85
N ASP A 98 -4.48 3.82 -6.20
CA ASP A 98 -3.08 4.25 -6.03
C ASP A 98 -2.46 3.87 -4.66
N LEU A 99 -3.09 2.98 -3.90
CA LEU A 99 -2.84 2.80 -2.46
C LEU A 99 -1.86 1.68 -2.08
N GLY A 100 -1.17 1.07 -3.05
CA GLY A 100 -0.27 -0.04 -2.77
C GLY A 100 0.99 0.38 -2.01
N TYR A 101 1.04 0.25 -0.69
CA TYR A 101 2.23 0.49 0.14
C TYR A 101 3.53 -0.04 -0.50
N GLY A 102 4.54 0.82 -0.59
CA GLY A 102 5.93 0.45 -0.87
C GLY A 102 6.29 -0.02 -2.29
N ASP A 103 7.57 0.08 -2.55
CA ASP A 103 8.51 -0.52 -3.50
C ASP A 103 8.31 -2.03 -3.83
N GLY A 104 7.27 -2.67 -3.30
CA GLY A 104 6.86 -4.03 -3.63
C GLY A 104 6.16 -4.17 -4.99
N TRP A 105 5.67 -5.38 -5.30
CA TRP A 105 4.96 -5.69 -6.56
C TRP A 105 3.69 -4.84 -6.79
N ALA A 106 3.09 -4.27 -5.74
CA ALA A 106 2.02 -3.27 -5.89
C ALA A 106 2.51 -2.01 -6.63
N GLY A 107 3.79 -1.66 -6.49
CA GLY A 107 4.43 -0.65 -7.32
C GLY A 107 4.61 -1.10 -8.79
N VAL A 108 4.70 -2.39 -9.09
CA VAL A 108 4.76 -2.91 -10.48
C VAL A 108 3.41 -2.71 -11.17
N LEU A 109 2.30 -2.84 -10.45
CA LEU A 109 0.98 -2.43 -10.94
C LEU A 109 0.96 -0.93 -11.23
N ASP A 110 1.38 -0.07 -10.29
CA ASP A 110 1.46 1.38 -10.48
C ASP A 110 2.26 1.79 -11.73
N SER A 111 3.36 1.08 -12.03
CA SER A 111 4.09 1.27 -13.29
C SER A 111 3.24 0.93 -14.52
N VAL A 112 2.58 -0.22 -14.49
CA VAL A 112 1.86 -0.78 -15.63
C VAL A 112 0.49 -0.11 -15.84
N THR A 113 -0.15 0.40 -14.80
CA THR A 113 -1.55 0.90 -14.83
C THR A 113 -1.69 2.39 -14.58
N HIS A 114 -0.75 3.03 -13.88
CA HIS A 114 -0.91 4.40 -13.38
C HIS A 114 0.21 5.36 -13.78
N LEU A 115 1.25 4.90 -14.47
CA LEU A 115 2.28 5.71 -15.13
C LEU A 115 2.96 6.75 -14.21
N GLY A 116 3.21 6.40 -12.95
CA GLY A 116 3.90 7.29 -11.99
C GLY A 116 2.99 8.33 -11.33
N ARG A 117 1.68 8.28 -11.60
CA ARG A 117 0.66 9.12 -10.94
C ARG A 117 0.79 9.11 -9.41
N ARG A 118 1.17 7.98 -8.80
CA ARG A 118 1.39 7.92 -7.35
C ARG A 118 2.55 8.79 -6.89
N VAL A 119 3.68 8.81 -7.61
CA VAL A 119 4.83 9.65 -7.27
C VAL A 119 4.42 11.12 -7.28
N VAL A 120 3.64 11.54 -8.28
CA VAL A 120 3.07 12.89 -8.36
C VAL A 120 2.17 13.18 -7.16
N ARG A 121 1.25 12.26 -6.82
CA ARG A 121 0.32 12.41 -5.68
C ARG A 121 1.03 12.46 -4.33
N ASN A 122 2.06 11.64 -4.14
CA ASN A 122 2.88 11.67 -2.93
C ASN A 122 3.62 13.01 -2.81
N ALA A 123 4.20 13.51 -3.91
CA ALA A 123 4.83 14.82 -3.93
C ALA A 123 3.83 15.96 -3.65
N MET A 124 2.62 15.88 -4.19
CA MET A 124 1.54 16.84 -3.88
C MET A 124 1.09 16.76 -2.41
N GLY A 125 1.00 15.55 -1.84
CA GLY A 125 0.72 15.33 -0.43
C GLY A 125 1.78 15.99 0.46
N ASN A 126 3.06 15.76 0.14
CA ASN A 126 4.18 16.39 0.83
C ASN A 126 4.16 17.93 0.70
N ALA A 127 3.78 18.45 -0.47
CA ALA A 127 3.72 19.90 -0.70
C ALA A 127 2.68 20.64 0.14
N ARG A 128 1.68 19.93 0.69
CA ARG A 128 0.66 20.49 1.58
C ARG A 128 1.10 20.53 3.03
N LEU A 129 2.15 19.82 3.38
CA LEU A 129 2.67 19.84 4.73
C LEU A 129 3.33 21.21 4.98
N PRO A 130 3.11 21.81 6.16
CA PRO A 130 3.74 23.08 6.49
C PRO A 130 5.27 22.95 6.45
N ASP A 131 5.92 23.87 5.73
CA ASP A 131 7.40 23.98 5.59
C ASP A 131 8.05 24.68 6.80
N GLU A 132 7.26 24.98 7.84
CA GLU A 132 7.78 25.58 9.07
C GLU A 132 8.34 24.49 9.97
N SER A 133 9.52 24.75 10.55
CA SER A 133 10.06 23.85 11.57
C SER A 133 9.06 23.74 12.72
N PRO A 134 8.83 22.55 13.29
CA PRO A 134 7.81 22.35 14.32
C PRO A 134 7.91 23.37 15.46
N GLU A 135 9.12 23.75 15.85
CA GLU A 135 9.38 24.75 16.89
C GLU A 135 8.74 26.11 16.58
N LYS A 136 8.80 26.57 15.32
CA LYS A 136 8.24 27.88 14.92
C LYS A 136 6.71 27.91 14.99
N TRP A 137 6.08 26.75 14.82
CA TRP A 137 4.62 26.64 14.88
C TRP A 137 4.10 26.66 16.32
N HIS A 138 4.85 26.04 17.23
CA HIS A 138 4.41 25.84 18.62
C HIS A 138 4.94 26.88 19.60
N LEU A 139 6.05 27.56 19.30
CA LEU A 139 6.74 28.48 20.22
C LEU A 139 6.56 29.95 19.85
N GLY A 140 6.42 30.79 20.87
CA GLY A 140 6.52 32.25 20.78
C GLY A 140 7.96 32.76 21.00
N PRO A 141 8.20 34.08 20.83
CA PRO A 141 9.54 34.69 20.89
C PRO A 141 10.29 34.58 22.24
N GLY A 142 9.68 34.02 23.28
CA GLY A 142 10.25 33.93 24.63
C GLY A 142 10.18 32.54 25.26
N ASP A 143 9.78 31.52 24.51
CA ASP A 143 9.65 30.16 25.04
C ASP A 143 11.01 29.45 25.08
N ASP A 144 11.20 28.61 26.10
CA ASP A 144 12.39 27.77 26.23
C ASP A 144 12.31 26.59 25.27
N VAL A 145 12.96 26.75 24.11
CA VAL A 145 13.04 25.73 23.06
C VAL A 145 13.58 24.40 23.60
N THR A 146 14.54 24.41 24.53
CA THR A 146 15.16 23.17 25.02
C THR A 146 14.20 22.39 25.89
N ALA A 147 13.54 23.07 26.85
CA ALA A 147 12.52 22.45 27.68
C ALA A 147 11.32 21.97 26.86
N TRP A 148 10.92 22.76 25.86
CA TRP A 148 9.84 22.42 24.95
C TRP A 148 10.16 21.18 24.10
N VAL A 149 11.33 21.11 23.46
CA VAL A 149 11.75 19.95 22.67
C VAL A 149 11.80 18.68 23.53
N ALA A 150 12.36 18.76 24.74
CA ALA A 150 12.42 17.62 25.65
C ALA A 150 11.02 17.12 26.05
N ALA A 151 10.12 18.04 26.39
CA ALA A 151 8.74 17.71 26.71
C ALA A 151 8.00 17.15 25.48
N GLY A 152 8.15 17.78 24.32
CA GLY A 152 7.55 17.39 23.05
C GLY A 152 7.93 15.98 22.66
N ASN A 153 9.23 15.66 22.64
CA ASN A 153 9.71 14.31 22.33
C ASN A 153 9.14 13.26 23.28
N SER A 154 9.17 13.51 24.60
CA SER A 154 8.64 12.57 25.59
C SER A 154 7.11 12.46 25.59
N CYS A 155 6.39 13.47 25.08
CA CYS A 155 4.95 13.43 24.88
C CYS A 155 4.60 12.64 23.61
N ARG A 156 5.30 12.94 22.50
CA ARG A 156 5.10 12.32 21.19
C ARG A 156 5.40 10.83 21.23
N GLU A 157 6.51 10.39 21.82
CA GLU A 157 6.92 8.98 21.88
C GLU A 157 5.84 8.03 22.43
N ARG A 158 4.93 8.53 23.27
CA ARG A 158 3.80 7.74 23.81
C ARG A 158 2.72 7.42 22.76
N TYR A 159 2.62 8.26 21.73
CA TYR A 159 1.58 8.19 20.71
C TYR A 159 2.16 7.91 19.33
N GLU A 160 3.37 8.35 19.06
CA GLU A 160 4.10 8.07 17.82
C GLU A 160 4.86 6.77 18.01
N HIS A 161 4.33 5.70 17.41
CA HIS A 161 5.13 4.51 17.19
C HIS A 161 6.02 4.64 15.93
N ARG A 162 5.77 5.66 15.08
CA ARG A 162 6.48 6.00 13.83
C ARG A 162 6.25 7.47 13.44
N ASP A 163 7.01 7.96 12.48
CA ASP A 163 6.81 9.27 11.84
C ASP A 163 5.36 9.42 11.33
N TYR A 164 4.86 10.65 11.39
CA TYR A 164 3.48 11.15 11.14
C TYR A 164 2.80 10.72 9.82
N HIS A 165 3.43 9.86 9.00
CA HIS A 165 3.03 9.55 7.63
C HIS A 165 2.62 8.10 7.38
N ASP A 166 2.75 7.20 8.36
CA ASP A 166 2.21 5.84 8.23
C ASP A 166 0.75 5.83 8.71
N ALA A 167 -0.20 5.68 7.79
CA ALA A 167 -1.52 5.18 8.14
C ALA A 167 -1.31 3.74 8.65
N ASP A 168 -1.42 3.53 9.97
CA ASP A 168 -1.30 2.20 10.59
C ASP A 168 -2.43 1.29 10.06
N PRO A 169 -2.17 0.39 9.12
CA PRO A 169 -3.22 -0.47 8.62
C PRO A 169 -3.65 -1.43 9.74
N PRO A 170 -4.85 -2.04 9.63
CA PRO A 170 -5.32 -3.06 10.54
C PRO A 170 -4.28 -4.12 10.87
N ALA A 171 -4.36 -4.66 12.08
CA ALA A 171 -3.51 -5.77 12.50
C ALA A 171 -3.58 -6.92 11.49
N GLY A 172 -2.42 -7.44 11.09
CA GLY A 172 -2.29 -8.49 10.08
C GLY A 172 -2.32 -8.02 8.62
N ALA A 173 -2.62 -6.75 8.33
CA ALA A 173 -2.58 -6.25 6.95
C ALA A 173 -1.15 -6.25 6.37
N TYR A 174 -0.14 -5.87 7.17
CA TYR A 174 1.27 -5.94 6.76
C TYR A 174 1.74 -7.37 6.47
N ASP A 175 1.19 -8.37 7.18
CA ASP A 175 1.54 -9.77 6.95
C ASP A 175 1.01 -10.25 5.59
N LEU A 176 -0.08 -9.67 5.09
CA LEU A 176 -0.75 -10.08 3.85
C LEU A 176 -0.46 -9.18 2.64
N VAL A 177 -0.01 -7.94 2.83
CA VAL A 177 0.16 -6.98 1.72
C VAL A 177 1.13 -7.47 0.64
N ASN A 178 2.09 -8.30 1.02
CA ASN A 178 3.06 -8.94 0.12
C ASN A 178 2.64 -10.33 -0.37
N LEU A 179 1.37 -10.72 -0.17
CA LEU A 179 0.77 -12.01 -0.53
C LEU A 179 1.75 -13.18 -0.24
N PRO A 180 2.08 -13.42 1.04
CA PRO A 180 3.15 -14.32 1.46
C PRO A 180 3.08 -15.67 0.75
N GLY A 181 4.24 -16.14 0.29
CA GLY A 181 4.40 -17.38 -0.47
C GLY A 181 3.87 -17.34 -1.90
N LEU A 182 2.83 -16.56 -2.21
CA LEU A 182 2.28 -16.46 -3.57
C LEU A 182 3.22 -15.71 -4.51
N LEU A 183 3.69 -14.51 -4.12
CA LEU A 183 4.57 -13.70 -4.97
C LEU A 183 5.88 -14.42 -5.29
N ASN A 184 6.53 -15.03 -4.29
CA ASN A 184 7.77 -15.77 -4.50
C ASN A 184 7.59 -16.91 -5.50
N ARG A 185 6.45 -17.62 -5.44
CA ARG A 185 6.12 -18.70 -6.39
C ARG A 185 5.88 -18.19 -7.81
N ILE A 186 5.26 -17.01 -7.96
CA ILE A 186 5.03 -16.39 -9.26
C ILE A 186 6.34 -15.86 -9.85
N ALA A 187 7.13 -15.13 -9.06
CA ALA A 187 8.41 -14.57 -9.48
C ALA A 187 9.41 -15.65 -9.90
N ALA A 188 9.43 -16.79 -9.21
CA ALA A 188 10.28 -17.94 -9.55
C ALA A 188 9.72 -18.81 -10.69
N HIS A 189 8.54 -18.51 -11.22
CA HIS A 189 7.94 -19.34 -12.26
C HIS A 189 8.74 -19.23 -13.58
N PRO A 190 9.12 -20.34 -14.24
CA PRO A 190 10.00 -20.30 -15.42
C PRO A 190 9.51 -19.40 -16.55
N THR A 191 8.19 -19.37 -16.81
CA THR A 191 7.59 -18.49 -17.83
C THR A 191 7.73 -17.01 -17.48
N VAL A 192 7.66 -16.65 -16.20
CA VAL A 192 7.80 -15.26 -15.74
C VAL A 192 9.25 -14.82 -15.85
N LEU A 193 10.18 -15.66 -15.37
CA LEU A 193 11.62 -15.43 -15.51
C LEU A 193 12.03 -15.24 -16.98
N ALA A 194 11.57 -16.14 -17.86
CA ALA A 194 11.89 -16.05 -19.28
C ALA A 194 11.32 -14.79 -19.93
N ALA A 195 10.09 -14.37 -19.57
CA ALA A 195 9.48 -13.15 -20.07
C ALA A 195 10.13 -11.87 -19.53
N GLY A 196 10.83 -11.94 -18.40
CA GLY A 196 11.62 -10.84 -17.84
C GLY A 196 12.97 -10.61 -18.53
N LEU A 197 13.50 -11.63 -19.24
CA LEU A 197 14.83 -11.57 -19.89
C LEU A 197 15.12 -10.31 -20.70
N PRO A 198 14.19 -9.82 -21.52
CA PRO A 198 14.46 -8.67 -22.38
C PRO A 198 14.43 -7.30 -21.68
N TYR A 199 13.96 -7.20 -20.42
CA TYR A 199 13.65 -5.92 -19.78
C TYR A 199 14.80 -4.90 -19.85
N SER A 200 16.01 -5.29 -19.41
CA SER A 200 17.17 -4.39 -19.39
C SER A 200 17.58 -3.93 -20.78
N SER A 201 17.56 -4.83 -21.78
CA SER A 201 17.85 -4.49 -23.17
C SER A 201 16.79 -3.58 -23.80
N CYS A 202 15.52 -3.76 -23.44
CA CYS A 202 14.42 -2.92 -23.87
C CYS A 202 14.58 -1.50 -23.31
N MET A 203 14.85 -1.36 -22.00
CA MET A 203 15.09 -0.06 -21.37
C MET A 203 16.34 0.63 -21.92
N ALA A 204 17.41 -0.12 -22.18
CA ALA A 204 18.62 0.41 -22.83
C ALA A 204 18.33 0.94 -24.24
N GLY A 205 17.48 0.25 -25.01
CA GLY A 205 16.99 0.72 -26.30
C GLY A 205 16.19 2.03 -26.24
N ARG A 206 15.64 2.36 -25.08
CA ARG A 206 14.95 3.64 -24.80
C ARG A 206 15.84 4.69 -24.12
N GLY A 207 17.14 4.42 -23.99
CA GLY A 207 18.12 5.34 -23.42
C GLY A 207 18.26 5.27 -21.89
N HIS A 208 17.62 4.30 -21.24
CA HIS A 208 17.67 4.14 -19.79
C HIS A 208 18.63 3.02 -19.39
N ARG A 209 19.58 3.32 -18.51
CA ARG A 209 20.46 2.29 -17.91
C ARG A 209 19.82 1.80 -16.62
N VAL A 210 19.31 0.57 -16.64
CA VAL A 210 18.69 -0.08 -15.48
C VAL A 210 19.34 -1.44 -15.26
N SER A 211 19.52 -1.83 -13.99
CA SER A 211 19.86 -3.22 -13.68
C SER A 211 18.61 -4.09 -13.84
N TRP A 212 18.81 -5.41 -13.91
CA TRP A 212 17.73 -6.38 -14.00
C TRP A 212 16.84 -6.37 -12.74
N ASP A 213 17.45 -6.17 -11.58
CA ASP A 213 16.90 -6.41 -10.25
C ASP A 213 16.38 -5.15 -9.54
N GLY A 214 16.84 -3.96 -9.92
CA GLY A 214 16.54 -2.72 -9.21
C GLY A 214 15.54 -1.83 -9.94
N ARG A 215 14.45 -1.47 -9.26
CA ARG A 215 13.71 -0.22 -9.52
C ARG A 215 14.45 1.00 -8.93
N ASP A 216 15.39 0.71 -8.05
CA ASP A 216 15.88 1.63 -7.04
C ASP A 216 16.71 2.77 -7.65
N ASP A 217 17.48 2.51 -8.71
CA ASP A 217 18.36 3.55 -9.26
C ASP A 217 17.66 4.56 -10.17
N PHE A 218 16.51 4.21 -10.76
CA PHE A 218 15.85 5.07 -11.75
C PHE A 218 14.49 5.61 -11.31
N LEU A 219 13.76 4.92 -10.42
CA LEU A 219 12.50 5.42 -9.83
C LEU A 219 12.70 6.23 -8.56
N VAL A 220 13.83 6.03 -7.86
CA VAL A 220 14.24 6.83 -6.68
C VAL A 220 15.15 7.99 -7.09
N ARG A 221 15.35 8.24 -8.39
CA ARG A 221 15.77 9.58 -8.82
C ARG A 221 14.77 10.55 -8.21
N ASN A 222 15.25 11.45 -7.36
CA ASN A 222 14.48 12.59 -6.86
C ASN A 222 13.97 13.34 -8.09
N TRP A 223 12.77 12.99 -8.53
CA TRP A 223 12.06 13.70 -9.56
C TRP A 223 12.04 15.15 -9.11
N ASP A 224 12.38 16.09 -10.00
CA ASP A 224 12.38 17.53 -9.74
C ASP A 224 10.95 18.08 -9.46
N LEU A 225 10.05 17.25 -8.92
CA LEU A 225 8.75 17.56 -8.34
C LEU A 225 8.97 18.36 -7.06
N ARG A 226 9.28 19.64 -7.25
CA ARG A 226 9.50 20.61 -6.19
C ARG A 226 8.19 20.97 -5.50
N PRO A 227 8.07 20.77 -4.18
CA PRO A 227 6.86 21.10 -3.43
C PRO A 227 6.32 22.52 -3.68
N GLU A 228 7.21 23.51 -3.80
CA GLU A 228 6.87 24.91 -4.05
C GLU A 228 6.26 25.18 -5.44
N GLU A 229 6.42 24.22 -6.36
CA GLU A 229 5.91 24.26 -7.74
C GLU A 229 4.62 23.45 -7.93
N ALA A 230 4.19 22.71 -6.91
CA ALA A 230 3.08 21.77 -6.97
C ALA A 230 1.71 22.47 -7.16
N PRO A 231 0.77 21.85 -7.90
CA PRO A 231 -0.58 22.34 -8.07
C PRO A 231 -1.47 21.99 -6.86
N ILE A 232 -1.27 22.69 -5.73
CA ILE A 232 -2.08 22.49 -4.52
C ILE A 232 -2.96 23.70 -4.21
N ASP A 233 -4.10 23.45 -3.58
CA ASP A 233 -5.03 24.47 -3.06
C ASP A 233 -5.48 25.53 -4.09
N GLY A 234 -5.78 25.06 -5.30
CA GLY A 234 -6.22 25.90 -6.41
C GLY A 234 -5.09 26.68 -7.11
N ARG A 235 -3.83 26.52 -6.67
CA ARG A 235 -2.67 27.07 -7.39
C ARG A 235 -2.37 26.20 -8.62
N PRO A 236 -2.11 26.79 -9.79
CA PRO A 236 -1.67 26.04 -10.95
C PRO A 236 -0.22 25.56 -10.77
N ALA A 237 0.13 24.44 -11.40
CA ALA A 237 1.49 23.93 -11.44
C ALA A 237 2.42 24.94 -12.13
N ARG A 238 3.65 25.09 -11.61
CA ARG A 238 4.69 25.88 -12.29
C ARG A 238 5.37 25.09 -13.41
N PRO A 239 6.09 25.75 -14.34
CA PRO A 239 6.68 25.08 -15.48
C PRO A 239 7.65 23.94 -15.14
N GLY A 240 8.38 24.01 -14.03
CA GLY A 240 9.29 22.95 -13.60
C GLY A 240 8.53 21.69 -13.17
N TRP A 241 7.46 21.85 -12.39
CA TRP A 241 6.54 20.77 -12.06
C TRP A 241 5.96 20.08 -13.31
N VAL A 242 5.39 20.86 -14.24
CA VAL A 242 4.79 20.33 -15.49
C VAL A 242 5.82 19.52 -16.28
N ARG A 243 7.06 20.03 -16.35
CA ARG A 243 8.15 19.34 -17.04
C ARG A 243 8.53 18.04 -16.31
N ALA A 244 8.70 18.07 -15.00
CA ALA A 244 9.07 16.90 -14.20
C ALA A 244 8.00 15.81 -14.29
N GLU A 245 6.71 16.17 -14.23
CA GLU A 245 5.58 15.26 -14.41
C GLU A 245 5.57 14.61 -15.81
N ALA A 246 5.87 15.39 -16.85
CA ALA A 246 5.97 14.86 -18.22
C ALA A 246 7.15 13.89 -18.39
N GLU A 247 8.32 14.21 -17.84
CA GLU A 247 9.51 13.35 -17.85
C GLU A 247 9.24 12.03 -17.09
N LEU A 248 8.63 12.12 -15.91
CA LEU A 248 8.20 10.98 -15.11
C LEU A 248 7.23 10.09 -15.89
N THR A 249 6.18 10.68 -16.49
CA THR A 249 5.17 9.94 -17.25
C THR A 249 5.79 9.20 -18.43
N ALA A 250 6.71 9.83 -19.15
CA ALA A 250 7.40 9.22 -20.29
C ALA A 250 8.24 8.01 -19.84
N LEU A 251 9.01 8.15 -18.76
CA LEU A 251 9.79 7.06 -18.21
C LEU A 251 8.92 5.89 -17.74
N TYR A 252 7.85 6.18 -17.02
CA TYR A 252 6.95 5.15 -16.51
C TYR A 252 6.25 4.39 -17.64
N ARG A 253 5.97 5.07 -18.77
CA ARG A 253 5.49 4.41 -19.99
C ARG A 253 6.53 3.45 -20.55
N ASP A 254 7.78 3.87 -20.62
CA ASP A 254 8.88 3.02 -21.07
C ASP A 254 9.04 1.79 -20.17
N ASP A 255 9.02 1.97 -18.85
CA ASP A 255 9.07 0.88 -17.88
C ASP A 255 7.91 -0.10 -18.06
N ALA A 256 6.67 0.42 -18.15
CA ALA A 256 5.47 -0.38 -18.35
C ALA A 256 5.55 -1.23 -19.62
N GLU A 257 5.93 -0.62 -20.75
CA GLU A 257 6.04 -1.32 -22.03
C GLU A 257 7.13 -2.39 -22.00
N CYS A 258 8.27 -2.13 -21.34
CA CYS A 258 9.35 -3.13 -21.23
C CYS A 258 9.00 -4.28 -20.28
N ARG A 259 8.16 -4.05 -19.27
CA ARG A 259 7.75 -5.07 -18.28
C ARG A 259 6.49 -5.85 -18.68
N MET A 260 5.69 -5.33 -19.61
CA MET A 260 4.42 -5.92 -20.02
C MET A 260 4.48 -7.43 -20.31
N PRO A 261 5.53 -7.99 -20.96
CA PRO A 261 5.64 -9.42 -21.17
C PRO A 261 5.71 -10.22 -19.86
N ALA A 262 6.58 -9.80 -18.93
CA ALA A 262 6.73 -10.44 -17.62
C ALA A 262 5.48 -10.28 -16.76
N TYR A 263 4.86 -9.08 -16.78
CA TYR A 263 3.60 -8.80 -16.11
C TYR A 263 2.47 -9.71 -16.60
N THR A 264 2.32 -9.84 -17.91
CA THR A 264 1.29 -10.72 -18.52
C THR A 264 1.51 -12.18 -18.14
N ALA A 265 2.76 -12.64 -18.14
CA ALA A 265 3.12 -13.99 -17.69
C ALA A 265 2.80 -14.18 -16.20
N ALA A 266 3.14 -13.21 -15.35
CA ALA A 266 2.88 -13.25 -13.92
C ALA A 266 1.38 -13.29 -13.61
N MET A 267 0.59 -12.43 -14.26
CA MET A 267 -0.87 -12.40 -14.12
C MET A 267 -1.52 -13.71 -14.54
N ARG A 268 -1.00 -14.37 -15.59
CA ARG A 268 -1.51 -15.68 -15.98
C ARG A 268 -1.28 -16.72 -14.89
N VAL A 269 -0.08 -16.78 -14.31
CA VAL A 269 0.24 -17.69 -13.20
C VAL A 269 -0.57 -17.36 -11.94
N LEU A 270 -0.72 -16.07 -11.64
CA LEU A 270 -1.53 -15.56 -10.54
C LEU A 270 -2.98 -15.98 -10.65
N SER A 271 -3.57 -15.86 -11.85
CA SER A 271 -5.00 -16.15 -12.09
C SER A 271 -5.42 -17.55 -11.66
N TRP A 272 -4.50 -18.52 -11.68
CA TRP A 272 -4.76 -19.90 -11.27
C TRP A 272 -4.58 -20.16 -9.77
N ARG A 273 -3.92 -19.24 -9.06
CA ARG A 273 -3.49 -19.44 -7.67
C ARG A 273 -4.16 -18.50 -6.68
N LEU A 274 -4.80 -17.44 -7.19
CA LEU A 274 -5.39 -16.40 -6.36
C LEU A 274 -6.56 -16.93 -5.53
N ASP A 275 -7.42 -17.77 -6.10
CA ASP A 275 -8.54 -18.40 -5.38
C ASP A 275 -8.09 -19.23 -4.18
N ASP A 276 -7.11 -20.10 -4.37
CA ASP A 276 -6.58 -20.94 -3.30
C ASP A 276 -5.95 -20.11 -2.19
N TRP A 277 -5.19 -19.07 -2.57
CA TRP A 277 -4.56 -18.16 -1.61
C TRP A 277 -5.59 -17.36 -0.81
N GLU A 278 -6.62 -16.81 -1.46
CA GLU A 278 -7.71 -16.10 -0.79
C GLU A 278 -8.52 -17.03 0.12
N ALA A 279 -8.71 -18.30 -0.27
CA ALA A 279 -9.38 -19.29 0.56
C ALA A 279 -8.55 -19.62 1.82
N GLU A 280 -7.23 -19.79 1.68
CA GLU A 280 -6.29 -20.05 2.79
C GLU A 280 -6.27 -18.90 3.80
N HIS A 281 -6.36 -17.64 3.35
CA HIS A 281 -6.24 -16.44 4.20
C HIS A 281 -7.60 -15.79 4.52
N ARG A 282 -8.72 -16.45 4.23
CA ARG A 282 -10.08 -15.88 4.30
C ARG A 282 -10.37 -15.22 5.65
N GLU A 283 -10.10 -15.91 6.75
CA GLU A 283 -10.39 -15.38 8.10
C GLU A 283 -9.59 -14.11 8.41
N GLN A 284 -8.32 -14.05 7.98
CA GLN A 284 -7.49 -12.86 8.17
C GLN A 284 -8.00 -11.69 7.33
N LEU A 285 -8.36 -11.95 6.06
CA LEU A 285 -8.94 -10.95 5.18
C LEU A 285 -10.27 -10.41 5.74
N ASP A 286 -11.12 -11.27 6.31
CA ASP A 286 -12.38 -10.86 6.94
C ASP A 286 -12.14 -10.00 8.19
N ARG A 287 -11.16 -10.35 9.03
CA ARG A 287 -10.77 -9.54 10.19
C ARG A 287 -10.26 -8.15 9.79
N ILE A 288 -9.37 -8.08 8.79
CA ILE A 288 -8.85 -6.80 8.28
C ILE A 288 -10.00 -5.92 7.78
N ARG A 289 -10.96 -6.50 7.06
CA ARG A 289 -12.13 -5.74 6.57
C ARG A 289 -13.06 -5.28 7.67
N ALA A 290 -13.29 -6.10 8.69
CA ALA A 290 -14.06 -5.70 9.86
C ALA A 290 -13.37 -4.53 10.61
N ASP A 291 -12.04 -4.56 10.75
CA ASP A 291 -11.29 -3.47 11.39
C ASP A 291 -11.35 -2.17 10.56
N TRP A 292 -11.18 -2.25 9.25
CA TRP A 292 -11.36 -1.09 8.37
C TRP A 292 -12.74 -0.45 8.52
N ALA A 293 -13.81 -1.26 8.54
CA ALA A 293 -15.16 -0.77 8.77
C ALA A 293 -15.32 -0.12 10.17
N GLY A 294 -14.69 -0.71 11.19
CA GLY A 294 -14.64 -0.16 12.54
C GLY A 294 -13.96 1.21 12.60
N ARG A 295 -12.82 1.36 11.90
CA ARG A 295 -12.09 2.63 11.79
C ARG A 295 -12.89 3.71 11.09
N LEU A 296 -13.55 3.38 9.97
CA LEU A 296 -14.49 4.30 9.31
C LEU A 296 -15.59 4.79 10.27
N ALA A 297 -16.23 3.87 11.00
CA ALA A 297 -17.29 4.20 11.93
C ALA A 297 -16.80 5.03 13.13
N ALA A 298 -15.56 4.80 13.60
CA ALA A 298 -14.94 5.59 14.65
C ALA A 298 -14.58 7.00 14.18
N ALA A 299 -13.94 7.12 13.00
CA ALA A 299 -13.54 8.39 12.41
C ALA A 299 -14.75 9.30 12.11
N ALA A 300 -15.88 8.73 11.69
CA ALA A 300 -17.12 9.48 11.42
C ALA A 300 -17.68 10.22 12.65
N ARG A 301 -17.22 9.90 13.86
CA ARG A 301 -17.61 10.56 15.12
C ARG A 301 -16.65 11.66 15.54
N LEU A 302 -15.52 11.79 14.85
CA LEU A 302 -14.50 12.77 15.18
C LEU A 302 -14.68 14.04 14.33
N PRO A 303 -14.51 15.23 14.91
CA PRO A 303 -14.38 16.45 14.12
C PRO A 303 -13.07 16.42 13.31
N THR A 304 -12.98 17.22 12.26
CA THR A 304 -11.73 17.41 11.49
C THR A 304 -10.72 18.31 12.20
N GLU A 305 -11.10 18.91 13.33
CA GLU A 305 -10.23 19.73 14.17
C GLU A 305 -10.17 19.14 15.58
N VAL A 306 -8.98 19.05 16.18
CA VAL A 306 -8.89 18.68 17.60
C VAL A 306 -9.21 19.88 18.47
N THR A 307 -10.23 19.73 19.33
CA THR A 307 -10.51 20.69 20.40
C THR A 307 -10.09 20.09 21.74
N LEU A 308 -9.18 20.74 22.45
CA LEU A 308 -8.85 20.32 23.82
C LEU A 308 -9.97 20.75 24.77
N PRO A 309 -10.40 19.89 25.72
CA PRO A 309 -11.35 20.29 26.74
C PRO A 309 -10.78 21.45 27.58
N PRO A 310 -11.61 22.39 28.05
CA PRO A 310 -11.15 23.50 28.88
C PRO A 310 -10.41 22.99 30.12
N VAL A 311 -9.32 23.66 30.50
CA VAL A 311 -8.58 23.33 31.73
C VAL A 311 -9.46 23.71 32.91
N ALA A 312 -9.87 22.72 33.71
CA ALA A 312 -10.41 23.02 35.03
C ALA A 312 -9.33 23.77 35.80
N PRO A 313 -9.59 24.98 36.34
CA PRO A 313 -8.58 25.72 37.08
C PRO A 313 -8.03 24.81 38.18
N ARG A 314 -6.70 24.69 38.25
CA ARG A 314 -6.07 23.99 39.37
C ARG A 314 -6.62 24.64 40.64
N PRO A 315 -7.20 23.88 41.59
CA PRO A 315 -7.56 24.44 42.87
C PRO A 315 -6.32 25.11 43.44
N SER A 316 -6.45 26.39 43.79
CA SER A 316 -5.36 27.13 44.41
C SER A 316 -4.82 26.31 45.58
N PRO A 317 -3.49 26.12 45.70
CA PRO A 317 -2.94 25.52 46.90
C PRO A 317 -3.22 26.48 48.06
N GLY A 318 -4.23 26.16 48.87
CA GLY A 318 -4.57 26.90 50.09
C GLY A 318 -5.88 27.69 50.06
N ALA A 319 -6.99 27.08 49.65
CA ALA A 319 -8.34 27.51 50.08
C ALA A 319 -8.84 26.57 51.17
#